data_AF-A0AAN8F4Z7-F1
#
_entry.id   AF-A0AAN8F4Z7-F1
#
_cell.length_a   1.000
_cell.length_b   1.000
_cell.length_c   1.000
_cell.angle_alpha   90.00
_cell.angle_beta   90.00
_cell.angle_gamma   90.00
#
_symmetry.space_group_name_H-M   'P 1'
#
loop_
_entity.id
_entity.type
_entity.pdbx_description
1 polymer ?
#
loop_
_entity_poly.entity_id
_entity_poly.type
_entity_poly.pdbx_seq_one_letter_code
_entity_poly.pdbx_strand_id
1 'polypeptide(L)'
;MFTSSSWNKILNFRKIDGLRQRLAGKSIPFEKYCSRKANRFLAKQTLMFAHYEFLYFWNGFDMVAANSQIVQGILEDLQCIWHARQSKADADDRALYFFLRAVCLRILHQPTAAENSLHEVLKL
;
A
#
# COMPACT_ATOMS: atom_id res chain seq x y z
N MET A 1 22.41 11.30 -14.40
CA MET A 1 22.21 12.73 -14.10
C MET A 1 20.78 12.94 -13.64
N PHE A 2 20.55 13.32 -12.38
CA PHE A 2 19.21 13.62 -11.86
C PHE A 2 18.81 15.05 -12.22
N THR A 3 17.59 15.24 -12.77
CA THR A 3 17.08 16.53 -13.26
C THR A 3 16.61 17.45 -12.13
N SER A 4 16.53 18.77 -12.39
CA SER A 4 15.97 19.79 -11.46
C SER A 4 14.59 19.42 -10.90
N SER A 5 13.74 18.74 -11.70
CA SER A 5 12.42 18.24 -11.29
C SER A 5 12.50 17.16 -10.18
N SER A 6 13.55 16.33 -10.17
CA SER A 6 13.75 15.30 -9.14
C SER A 6 14.08 15.92 -7.78
N TRP A 7 14.84 17.01 -7.76
CA TRP A 7 15.18 17.75 -6.54
C TRP A 7 13.95 18.39 -5.90
N ASN A 8 13.08 19.01 -6.70
CA ASN A 8 11.84 19.61 -6.19
C ASN A 8 10.90 18.57 -5.57
N LYS A 9 10.79 17.37 -6.17
CA LYS A 9 10.03 16.27 -5.57
C LYS A 9 10.60 15.86 -4.21
N ILE A 10 11.91 15.63 -4.13
CA ILE A 10 12.59 15.24 -2.88
C ILE A 10 12.43 16.30 -1.78
N LEU A 11 12.60 17.58 -2.13
CA LEU A 11 12.43 18.71 -1.21
C LEU A 11 11.00 18.79 -0.67
N ASN A 12 10.00 18.50 -1.51
CA ASN A 12 8.59 18.52 -1.11
C ASN A 12 8.26 17.36 -0.15
N PHE A 13 8.76 16.14 -0.39
CA PHE A 13 8.50 15.02 0.51
C PHE A 13 9.10 15.22 1.91
N ARG A 14 10.27 15.87 2.03
CA ARG A 14 10.89 16.17 3.32
C ARG A 14 10.07 17.15 4.18
N LYS A 15 9.27 18.02 3.55
CA LYS A 15 8.42 18.98 4.27
C LYS A 15 7.19 18.35 4.89
N ILE A 16 6.74 17.19 4.40
CA ILE A 16 5.47 16.57 4.80
C ILE A 16 5.42 16.30 6.30
N ASP A 17 6.53 15.90 6.93
CA ASP A 17 6.53 15.62 8.36
C ASP A 17 6.28 16.87 9.24
N GLY A 18 6.74 18.03 8.78
CA GLY A 18 6.55 19.32 9.44
C GLY A 18 5.19 19.97 9.19
N LEU A 19 4.41 19.46 8.23
CA LEU A 19 3.05 19.95 7.96
C LEU A 19 1.98 19.27 8.82
N ARG A 20 2.35 18.22 9.56
CA ARG A 20 1.41 17.45 10.39
C ARG A 20 0.80 18.31 11.50
N GLN A 21 -0.52 18.33 11.54
CA GLN A 21 -1.29 18.88 12.62
C GLN A 21 -1.42 17.87 13.76
N ARG A 22 -1.54 18.40 14.98
CA ARG A 22 -1.84 17.61 16.17
C ARG A 22 -3.13 18.13 16.78
N LEU A 23 -4.08 17.24 17.01
CA LEU A 23 -5.31 17.53 17.73
C LEU A 23 -5.20 16.91 19.12
N ALA A 24 -5.27 17.74 20.17
CA ALA A 24 -5.05 17.32 21.56
C ALA A 24 -3.74 16.51 21.75
N GLY A 25 -2.65 16.93 21.07
CA GLY A 25 -1.35 16.27 21.13
C GLY A 25 -1.22 14.97 20.32
N LYS A 26 -2.32 14.46 19.74
CA LYS A 26 -2.32 13.26 18.90
C LYS A 26 -2.20 13.64 17.42
N SER A 27 -1.37 12.91 16.68
CA SER A 27 -1.29 13.06 15.23
C SER A 27 -2.54 12.53 14.55
N ILE A 28 -3.01 13.23 13.52
CA ILE A 28 -4.10 12.76 12.68
C ILE A 28 -3.62 11.52 11.91
N PRO A 29 -4.36 10.39 11.93
CA PRO A 29 -3.91 9.14 11.31
C PRO A 29 -3.57 9.26 9.82
N PHE A 30 -4.38 10.02 9.07
CA PHE A 30 -4.17 10.27 7.64
C PHE A 30 -2.83 10.99 7.37
N GLU A 31 -2.54 12.04 8.12
CA GLU A 31 -1.30 12.80 7.96
C GLU A 31 -0.07 11.98 8.41
N LYS A 32 -0.25 11.14 9.43
CA LYS A 32 0.78 10.18 9.85
C LYS A 32 1.05 9.17 8.74
N TYR A 33 0.02 8.67 8.06
CA TYR A 33 0.16 7.79 6.90
C TYR A 33 0.92 8.48 5.76
N CYS A 34 0.54 9.70 5.37
CA CYS A 34 1.22 10.48 4.34
C CYS A 34 2.70 10.72 4.67
N SER A 35 3.03 11.08 5.91
CA SER A 35 4.43 11.22 6.35
C SER A 35 5.20 9.90 6.24
N ARG A 36 4.62 8.77 6.69
CA ARG A 36 5.27 7.45 6.56
C ARG A 36 5.54 7.08 5.10
N LYS A 37 4.59 7.35 4.19
CA LYS A 37 4.76 7.09 2.76
C LYS A 37 5.80 8.02 2.13
N ALA A 38 5.80 9.30 2.47
CA ALA A 38 6.84 10.24 2.04
C ALA A 38 8.25 9.76 2.43
N ASN A 39 8.42 9.35 3.69
CA ASN A 39 9.69 8.83 4.20
C ASN A 39 10.09 7.52 3.51
N ARG A 40 9.13 6.59 3.28
CA ARG A 40 9.38 5.36 2.50
C ARG A 40 9.85 5.69 1.09
N PHE A 41 9.19 6.64 0.41
CA PHE A 41 9.58 7.03 -0.93
C PHE A 41 10.98 7.64 -0.96
N LEU A 42 11.32 8.51 0.00
CA LEU A 42 12.66 9.06 0.12
C LEU A 42 13.73 7.97 0.32
N ALA A 43 13.44 6.96 1.15
CA ALA A 43 14.39 5.91 1.49
C ALA A 43 14.52 4.80 0.43
N LYS A 44 13.41 4.40 -0.20
CA LYS A 44 13.33 3.21 -1.06
C LYS A 44 12.88 3.50 -2.49
N GLN A 45 12.43 4.72 -2.78
CA GLN A 45 11.91 5.15 -4.09
C GLN A 45 10.76 4.28 -4.62
N THR A 46 10.00 3.66 -3.71
CA THR A 46 8.83 2.82 -4.01
C THR A 46 7.65 3.19 -3.11
N LEU A 47 6.45 3.10 -3.68
CA LEU A 47 5.15 3.27 -3.02
C LEU A 47 4.19 2.18 -3.51
N MET A 48 4.72 0.97 -3.76
CA MET A 48 3.90 -0.16 -4.23
C MET A 48 2.70 -0.36 -3.30
N PHE A 49 1.53 -0.53 -3.92
CA PHE A 49 0.26 -0.77 -3.27
C PHE A 49 -0.22 0.29 -2.26
N ALA A 50 0.40 1.47 -2.19
CA ALA A 50 0.02 2.51 -1.22
C ALA A 50 -1.46 2.96 -1.36
N HIS A 51 -2.02 2.91 -2.56
CA HIS A 51 -3.44 3.26 -2.77
C HIS A 51 -4.37 2.18 -2.21
N TYR A 52 -4.04 0.90 -2.36
CA TYR A 52 -4.81 -0.21 -1.81
C TYR A 52 -4.62 -0.38 -0.31
N GLU A 53 -3.43 -0.10 0.22
CA GLU A 53 -3.23 -0.01 1.68
C GLU A 53 -4.09 1.10 2.27
N PHE A 54 -4.19 2.25 1.59
CA PHE A 54 -5.05 3.34 2.01
C PHE A 54 -6.53 2.95 1.93
N LEU A 55 -6.94 2.27 0.86
CA LEU A 55 -8.28 1.72 0.71
C LEU A 55 -8.62 0.78 1.87
N TYR A 56 -7.70 -0.12 2.24
CA TYR A 56 -7.88 -1.03 3.38
C TYR A 56 -7.98 -0.27 4.70
N PHE A 57 -7.09 0.69 4.94
CA PHE A 57 -7.09 1.53 6.14
C PHE A 57 -8.43 2.28 6.34
N TRP A 58 -9.12 2.63 5.24
CA TRP A 58 -10.41 3.32 5.26
C TRP A 58 -11.63 2.38 5.23
N ASN A 59 -11.44 1.06 5.42
CA ASN A 59 -12.49 0.03 5.24
C ASN A 59 -13.13 0.06 3.84
N GLY A 60 -12.43 0.59 2.83
CA GLY A 60 -12.96 0.71 1.46
C GLY A 60 -13.19 -0.64 0.79
N PHE A 61 -12.47 -1.69 1.21
CA PHE A 61 -12.73 -3.05 0.75
C PHE A 61 -14.11 -3.55 1.16
N ASP A 62 -14.62 -3.19 2.34
CA ASP A 62 -15.98 -3.55 2.76
C ASP A 62 -17.04 -2.81 1.94
N MET A 63 -16.75 -1.57 1.52
CA MET A 63 -17.64 -0.80 0.66
C MET A 63 -17.77 -1.41 -0.74
N VAL A 64 -16.69 -1.94 -1.30
CA VAL A 64 -16.70 -2.56 -2.64
C VAL A 64 -16.99 -4.06 -2.60
N ALA A 65 -17.06 -4.68 -1.43
CA ALA A 65 -17.20 -6.13 -1.28
C ALA A 65 -18.46 -6.70 -1.93
N ALA A 66 -19.54 -5.90 -2.01
CA ALA A 66 -20.78 -6.31 -2.67
C ALA A 66 -20.64 -6.47 -4.19
N ASN A 67 -19.62 -5.87 -4.81
CA ASN A 67 -19.37 -5.97 -6.25
C ASN A 67 -18.10 -6.78 -6.51
N SER A 68 -18.28 -8.07 -6.77
CA SER A 68 -17.18 -8.99 -7.05
C SER A 68 -16.35 -8.62 -8.28
N GLN A 69 -16.93 -7.94 -9.29
CA GLN A 69 -16.17 -7.50 -10.47
C GLN A 69 -15.14 -6.42 -10.11
N ILE A 70 -15.48 -5.49 -9.22
CA ILE A 70 -14.54 -4.46 -8.75
C ILE A 70 -13.40 -5.13 -7.98
N VAL A 71 -13.71 -6.04 -7.06
CA VAL A 71 -12.71 -6.75 -6.26
C VAL A 71 -11.81 -7.63 -7.14
N GLN A 72 -12.37 -8.27 -8.16
CA GLN A 72 -11.61 -9.03 -9.15
C GLN A 72 -10.64 -8.12 -9.93
N GLY A 73 -11.10 -6.94 -10.38
CA GLY A 73 -10.23 -5.96 -11.04
C GLY A 73 -9.09 -5.46 -10.14
N ILE A 74 -9.36 -5.25 -8.86
CA ILE A 74 -8.32 -4.91 -7.87
C ILE A 74 -7.30 -6.05 -7.75
N LEU A 75 -7.75 -7.30 -7.65
CA LEU A 75 -6.87 -8.47 -7.56
C LEU A 75 -5.97 -8.61 -8.79
N GLU A 76 -6.53 -8.40 -9.98
CA GLU A 76 -5.78 -8.44 -11.25
C GLU A 76 -4.74 -7.33 -11.32
N ASP A 77 -5.07 -6.10 -10.92
CA ASP A 77 -4.12 -4.99 -10.87
C ASP A 77 -3.00 -5.23 -9.83
N LEU A 78 -3.34 -5.76 -8.65
CA LEU A 78 -2.35 -6.17 -7.65
C LEU A 78 -1.34 -7.17 -8.23
N GLN A 79 -1.83 -8.20 -8.94
CA GLN A 79 -0.99 -9.21 -9.58
C GLN A 79 -0.13 -8.61 -10.69
N CYS A 80 -0.68 -7.75 -11.53
CA CYS A 80 0.05 -7.05 -12.59
C CYS A 80 1.22 -6.24 -12.03
N ILE A 81 0.96 -5.41 -11.01
CA ILE A 81 1.99 -4.60 -10.33
C ILE A 81 3.05 -5.50 -9.69
N TRP A 82 2.62 -6.58 -9.03
CA TRP A 82 3.52 -7.54 -8.39
C TRP A 82 4.45 -8.19 -9.40
N HIS A 83 3.92 -8.79 -10.46
CA HIS A 83 4.74 -9.46 -11.49
C HIS A 83 5.74 -8.50 -12.15
N ALA A 84 5.36 -7.25 -12.37
CA ALA A 84 6.23 -6.25 -12.97
C ALA A 84 7.38 -5.79 -12.04
N ARG A 85 7.23 -5.89 -10.71
CA ARG A 85 8.14 -5.21 -9.75
C ARG A 85 8.66 -6.08 -8.61
N GLN A 86 8.21 -7.34 -8.48
CA GLN A 86 8.56 -8.25 -7.40
C GLN A 86 10.07 -8.46 -7.20
N SER A 87 10.87 -8.38 -8.28
CA SER A 87 12.33 -8.54 -8.20
C SER A 87 13.01 -7.43 -7.38
N LYS A 88 12.35 -6.27 -7.23
CA LYS A 88 12.84 -5.12 -6.46
C LYS A 88 12.06 -4.91 -5.16
N ALA A 89 11.09 -5.78 -4.85
CA ALA A 89 10.25 -5.67 -3.67
C ALA A 89 11.04 -6.03 -2.40
N ASP A 90 10.98 -5.17 -1.40
CA ASP A 90 11.46 -5.46 -0.06
C ASP A 90 10.44 -6.32 0.73
N ALA A 91 10.76 -6.64 1.99
CA ALA A 91 9.90 -7.46 2.84
C ALA A 91 8.53 -6.80 3.09
N ASP A 92 8.50 -5.47 3.28
CA ASP A 92 7.25 -4.74 3.47
C ASP A 92 6.38 -4.78 2.21
N ASP A 93 6.97 -4.59 1.01
CA ASP A 93 6.22 -4.68 -0.26
C ASP A 93 5.67 -6.09 -0.49
N ARG A 94 6.43 -7.14 -0.14
CA ARG A 94 6.00 -8.55 -0.19
C ARG A 94 4.84 -8.81 0.76
N ALA A 95 4.99 -8.42 2.02
CA ALA A 95 3.97 -8.61 3.05
C ALA A 95 2.66 -7.91 2.64
N LEU A 96 2.76 -6.65 2.17
CA LEU A 96 1.61 -5.87 1.75
C LEU A 96 0.90 -6.49 0.53
N TYR A 97 1.65 -6.96 -0.47
CA TYR A 97 1.06 -7.67 -1.61
C TYR A 97 0.26 -8.90 -1.19
N PHE A 98 0.90 -9.81 -0.46
CA PHE A 98 0.26 -11.07 -0.08
C PHE A 98 -0.93 -10.86 0.86
N PHE A 99 -0.84 -9.88 1.76
CA PHE A 99 -1.95 -9.47 2.60
C PHE A 99 -3.14 -8.94 1.79
N LEU A 100 -2.93 -7.97 0.89
CA LEU A 100 -4.02 -7.40 0.08
C LEU A 100 -4.61 -8.42 -0.89
N ARG A 101 -3.77 -9.31 -1.43
CA ARG A 101 -4.21 -10.46 -2.23
C ARG A 101 -5.13 -11.36 -1.40
N ALA A 102 -4.76 -11.70 -0.17
CA ALA A 102 -5.61 -12.50 0.72
C ALA A 102 -6.95 -11.82 1.01
N VAL A 103 -6.96 -10.50 1.23
CA VAL A 103 -8.19 -9.72 1.43
C VAL A 103 -9.13 -9.85 0.22
N CYS A 104 -8.62 -9.66 -1.00
CA CYS A 104 -9.43 -9.79 -2.21
C CYS A 104 -9.97 -11.22 -2.39
N LEU A 105 -9.12 -12.23 -2.23
CA LEU A 105 -9.50 -13.64 -2.35
C LEU A 105 -10.56 -14.06 -1.33
N ARG A 106 -10.48 -13.55 -0.10
CA ARG A 106 -11.50 -13.78 0.94
C ARG A 106 -12.86 -13.21 0.52
N ILE A 107 -12.88 -11.99 0.00
CA ILE A 107 -14.12 -11.33 -0.47
C ILE A 107 -14.70 -12.08 -1.68
N LEU A 108 -13.85 -12.60 -2.56
CA LEU A 108 -14.24 -13.43 -3.71
C LEU A 108 -14.59 -14.89 -3.34
N HIS A 109 -14.73 -15.20 -2.04
CA HIS A 109 -15.08 -16.53 -1.53
C HIS A 109 -14.09 -17.64 -1.92
N GLN A 110 -12.79 -17.31 -1.97
CA GLN A 110 -11.69 -18.26 -2.21
C GLN A 110 -10.81 -18.42 -0.95
N PRO A 111 -11.33 -19.03 0.14
CA PRO A 111 -10.68 -19.02 1.45
C PRO A 111 -9.33 -19.75 1.47
N THR A 112 -9.20 -20.90 0.81
CA THR A 112 -7.94 -21.65 0.76
C THR A 112 -6.83 -20.86 0.06
N ALA A 113 -7.15 -20.14 -1.01
CA ALA A 113 -6.18 -19.30 -1.72
C ALA A 113 -5.79 -18.05 -0.89
N ALA A 114 -6.74 -17.50 -0.13
CA ALA A 114 -6.49 -16.40 0.79
C ALA A 114 -5.55 -16.84 1.92
N GLU A 115 -5.81 -18.00 2.54
CA GLU A 115 -4.97 -18.58 3.59
C GLU A 115 -3.55 -18.86 3.10
N ASN A 116 -3.40 -19.46 1.92
CA ASN A 116 -2.09 -19.65 1.29
C ASN A 116 -1.34 -18.33 1.10
N SER A 117 -2.06 -17.26 0.72
CA SER A 117 -1.44 -15.94 0.58
C SER A 117 -0.99 -15.38 1.95
N LEU A 118 -1.76 -15.60 3.02
CA LEU A 118 -1.36 -15.21 4.38
C LEU A 118 -0.17 -16.02 4.90
N HIS A 119 -0.07 -17.30 4.54
CA HIS A 119 1.10 -18.10 4.87
C HIS A 119 2.40 -17.54 4.28
N GLU A 120 2.35 -16.94 3.09
CA GLU A 120 3.52 -16.25 2.53
C GLU A 120 3.92 -15.02 3.37
N VAL A 121 2.97 -14.33 3.99
CA VAL A 121 3.28 -13.22 4.91
C VAL A 121 4.00 -13.71 6.16
N LEU A 122 3.60 -14.87 6.71
CA LEU A 122 4.18 -15.43 7.93
C LEU A 122 5.62 -15.94 7.77
N LYS A 123 6.10 -16.09 6.53
CA LYS A 123 7.46 -16.56 6.21
C LYS A 123 8.48 -15.42 6.09
N LEU A 124 8.03 -14.17 6.09
CA LEU A 124 8.86 -12.96 5.93
C LEU A 124 9.45 -12.50 7.26
#